data_AF-A0A167PS23-F1
#
_entry.id   AF-A0A167PS23-F1
#
_cell.length_a   1.000
_cell.length_b   1.000
_cell.length_c   1.000
_cell.angle_alpha   90.00
_cell.angle_beta   90.00
_cell.angle_gamma   90.00
#
_symmetry.space_group_name_H-M   'P 1'
#
loop_
_entity.id
_entity.type
_entity.pdbx_description
1 polymer ?
#
loop_
_entity_poly.entity_id
_entity_poly.type
_entity_poly.pdbx_seq_one_letter_code
_entity_poly.pdbx_strand_id
1 'polypeptide(L)'
;MISEFQCPCHGTMRGYVGDQYKTSRVIFYPGAQYEGNWKSSHMCAQLADGIPLFNAIHPNAVAVFLFDQSSNHKAYPEDALLAQNMNLCAIEVKDSDSGQGKFCDSSFYNKKYRKYFIGLCGILQQRSIYRNEAERYSLKRSCNNVATADSRSYTIHIMERQPDFANQKSALEEIVEGSGHKFELYPKYHCECNWIERYWGAAKKEA
;
A
#
# COMPACT_ATOMS: atom_id res chain seq x y z
N MET A 1 -19.04 -11.36 7.76
CA MET A 1 -17.59 -11.62 7.57
C MET A 1 -16.95 -11.57 8.94
N ILE A 2 -15.98 -12.46 9.19
CA ILE A 2 -15.11 -12.35 10.37
C ILE A 2 -13.69 -12.16 9.88
N SER A 3 -13.01 -11.18 10.47
CA SER A 3 -11.57 -10.99 10.35
C SER A 3 -10.95 -11.16 11.73
N GLU A 4 -9.79 -11.81 11.83
CA GLU A 4 -9.18 -12.14 13.11
C GLU A 4 -7.68 -12.38 12.96
N PHE A 5 -6.90 -11.94 13.95
CA PHE A 5 -5.51 -12.35 14.12
C PHE A 5 -5.40 -13.42 15.20
N GLN A 6 -4.83 -14.56 14.84
CA GLN A 6 -4.61 -15.66 15.77
C GLN A 6 -3.12 -15.84 16.05
N CYS A 7 -2.78 -16.20 17.29
CA CYS A 7 -1.44 -16.62 17.64
C CYS A 7 -1.43 -18.08 18.13
N PRO A 8 -0.34 -18.84 17.93
CA PRO A 8 -0.32 -20.27 18.24
C PRO A 8 -0.63 -20.66 19.69
N CYS A 9 -0.35 -19.77 20.65
CA CYS A 9 -0.50 -20.04 22.08
C CYS A 9 -1.86 -19.60 22.66
N HIS A 10 -2.54 -18.61 22.05
CA HIS A 10 -3.82 -18.10 22.56
C HIS A 10 -5.00 -18.32 21.61
N GLY A 11 -4.77 -18.82 20.39
CA GLY A 11 -5.79 -18.84 19.35
C GLY A 11 -6.14 -17.40 18.97
N THR A 12 -7.42 -17.02 19.07
CA THR A 12 -7.81 -15.60 19.01
C THR A 12 -7.05 -14.80 20.06
N MET A 13 -6.33 -13.76 19.62
CA MET A 13 -5.70 -12.85 20.59
C MET A 13 -6.79 -12.07 21.34
N ARG A 14 -6.78 -12.17 22.67
CA ARG A 14 -7.67 -11.46 23.59
C ARG A 14 -6.89 -11.10 24.84
N GLY A 15 -7.16 -9.93 25.41
CA GLY A 15 -6.40 -9.45 26.56
C GLY A 15 -6.65 -7.98 26.85
N TYR A 16 -6.05 -7.49 27.94
CA TYR A 16 -6.13 -6.09 28.32
C TYR A 16 -5.04 -5.27 27.63
N VAL A 17 -5.45 -4.14 27.03
CA VAL A 17 -4.54 -3.08 26.54
C VAL A 17 -4.84 -1.84 27.37
N GLY A 18 -3.98 -1.55 28.34
CA GLY A 18 -4.34 -0.64 29.43
C GLY A 18 -5.52 -1.21 30.23
N ASP A 19 -6.55 -0.40 30.46
CA ASP A 19 -7.75 -0.80 31.21
C ASP A 19 -8.85 -1.44 30.34
N GLN A 20 -8.65 -1.49 29.02
CA GLN A 20 -9.65 -1.99 28.07
C GLN A 20 -9.38 -3.43 27.69
N TYR A 21 -10.38 -4.30 27.86
CA TYR A 21 -10.35 -5.66 27.32
C TYR A 21 -10.62 -5.64 25.82
N LYS A 22 -9.67 -6.11 25.01
CA LYS A 22 -9.74 -6.13 23.55
C LYS A 22 -9.64 -7.56 23.00
N THR A 23 -10.16 -7.73 21.80
CA THR A 23 -10.03 -8.94 20.98
C THR A 23 -9.54 -8.55 19.59
N SER A 24 -8.71 -9.38 18.98
CA SER A 24 -8.29 -9.17 17.58
C SER A 24 -9.39 -9.46 16.56
N ARG A 25 -10.51 -10.08 16.98
CA ARG A 25 -11.63 -10.42 16.12
C ARG A 25 -12.49 -9.21 15.81
N VAL A 26 -12.76 -8.99 14.53
CA VAL A 26 -13.72 -8.01 14.01
C VAL A 26 -14.82 -8.76 13.27
N ILE A 27 -16.07 -8.47 13.64
CA ILE A 27 -17.26 -8.91 12.92
C ILE A 27 -17.67 -7.77 12.01
N PHE A 28 -17.78 -8.06 10.71
CA PHE A 28 -18.17 -7.10 9.68
C PHE A 28 -19.37 -7.63 8.92
N TYR A 29 -20.37 -6.79 8.68
CA TYR A 29 -21.62 -7.12 8.01
C TYR A 29 -21.57 -6.61 6.56
N PRO A 30 -21.21 -7.46 5.58
CA PRO A 30 -21.04 -7.02 4.21
C PRO A 30 -22.37 -6.77 3.51
N GLY A 31 -22.38 -5.81 2.59
CA GLY A 31 -23.50 -5.53 1.69
C GLY A 31 -23.82 -4.06 1.56
N ALA A 32 -24.45 -3.66 0.44
CA ALA A 32 -24.77 -2.27 0.15
C ALA A 32 -25.72 -1.61 1.17
N GLN A 33 -26.54 -2.42 1.85
CA GLN A 33 -27.44 -1.98 2.92
C GLN A 33 -26.82 -2.09 4.33
N TYR A 34 -25.56 -2.51 4.41
CA TYR A 34 -24.83 -2.71 5.66
C TYR A 34 -23.53 -1.90 5.64
N GLU A 35 -22.40 -2.50 6.04
CA GLU A 35 -21.11 -1.83 6.15
C GLU A 35 -20.34 -1.79 4.82
N GLY A 36 -20.95 -2.25 3.72
CA GLY A 36 -20.36 -2.25 2.39
C GLY A 36 -19.40 -3.42 2.18
N ASN A 37 -18.24 -3.13 1.59
CA ASN A 37 -17.20 -4.12 1.29
C ASN A 37 -16.02 -3.96 2.25
N TRP A 38 -15.43 -5.08 2.66
CA TRP A 38 -14.18 -5.07 3.41
C TRP A 38 -13.02 -4.58 2.52
N LYS A 39 -12.26 -3.61 3.01
CA LYS A 39 -11.19 -2.90 2.29
C LYS A 39 -9.91 -2.90 3.10
N SER A 40 -8.77 -2.61 2.46
CA SER A 40 -7.48 -2.47 3.14
C SER A 40 -7.53 -1.53 4.35
N SER A 41 -8.25 -0.41 4.26
CA SER A 41 -8.42 0.52 5.37
C SER A 41 -8.99 -0.13 6.65
N HIS A 42 -9.89 -1.11 6.52
CA HIS A 42 -10.44 -1.85 7.65
C HIS A 42 -9.39 -2.78 8.28
N MET A 43 -8.54 -3.41 7.45
CA MET A 43 -7.41 -4.21 7.93
C MET A 43 -6.36 -3.35 8.65
N CYS A 44 -6.05 -2.16 8.12
CA CYS A 44 -5.16 -1.20 8.78
C CYS A 44 -5.70 -0.79 10.15
N ALA A 45 -7.00 -0.48 10.25
CA ALA A 45 -7.64 -0.17 11.52
C ALA A 45 -7.58 -1.36 12.49
N GLN A 46 -7.85 -2.58 12.02
CA GLN A 46 -7.76 -3.78 12.84
C GLN A 46 -6.33 -4.04 13.34
N LEU A 47 -5.29 -3.77 12.53
CA LEU A 47 -3.89 -3.87 12.96
C LEU A 47 -3.52 -2.80 14.01
N ALA A 48 -4.04 -1.59 13.87
CA ALA A 48 -3.81 -0.52 14.83
C ALA A 48 -4.29 -0.89 16.25
N ASP A 49 -5.31 -1.74 16.36
CA ASP A 49 -5.74 -2.35 17.63
C ASP A 49 -5.02 -3.67 17.96
N GLY A 50 -4.76 -4.50 16.94
CA GLY A 50 -4.20 -5.85 17.09
C GLY A 50 -2.73 -5.87 17.51
N ILE A 51 -1.93 -4.90 17.07
CA ILE A 51 -0.50 -4.81 17.42
C ILE A 51 -0.31 -4.44 18.91
N PRO A 52 -0.96 -3.40 19.45
CA PRO A 52 -0.92 -3.13 20.89
C PRO A 52 -1.39 -4.33 21.73
N LEU A 53 -2.42 -5.04 21.25
CA LEU A 53 -2.90 -6.25 21.90
C LEU A 53 -1.83 -7.34 21.91
N PHE A 54 -1.18 -7.61 20.78
CA PHE A 54 -0.07 -8.56 20.70
C PHE A 54 1.04 -8.19 21.70
N ASN A 55 1.44 -6.92 21.74
CA ASN A 55 2.50 -6.43 22.64
C ASN A 55 2.13 -6.59 24.12
N ALA A 56 0.86 -6.45 24.47
CA ALA A 56 0.39 -6.65 25.83
C ALA A 56 0.42 -8.13 26.26
N ILE A 57 0.02 -9.06 25.38
CA ILE A 57 -0.01 -10.50 25.69
C ILE A 57 1.33 -11.21 25.46
N HIS A 58 2.25 -10.58 24.72
CA HIS A 58 3.58 -11.10 24.39
C HIS A 58 4.67 -10.03 24.61
N PRO A 59 4.91 -9.62 25.87
CA PRO A 59 5.92 -8.61 26.17
C PRO A 59 7.32 -9.07 25.71
N ASN A 60 8.08 -8.15 25.09
CA ASN A 60 9.41 -8.38 24.54
C ASN A 60 9.49 -9.37 23.36
N ALA A 61 8.36 -9.77 22.78
CA ALA A 61 8.34 -10.59 21.57
C ALA A 61 8.25 -9.73 20.31
N VAL A 62 8.80 -10.24 19.21
CA VAL A 62 8.61 -9.68 17.88
C VAL A 62 7.66 -10.58 17.11
N ALA A 63 6.46 -10.09 16.80
CA ALA A 63 5.51 -10.81 15.95
C ALA A 63 6.02 -10.91 14.50
N VAL A 64 5.67 -12.02 13.86
CA VAL A 64 5.65 -12.14 12.40
C VAL A 64 4.17 -12.18 11.99
N PHE A 65 3.68 -11.11 11.36
CA PHE A 65 2.33 -11.05 10.83
C PHE A 65 2.32 -11.63 9.42
N LEU A 66 1.56 -12.71 9.25
CA LEU A 66 1.47 -13.45 8.00
C LEU A 66 0.13 -13.16 7.30
N PHE A 67 0.19 -12.73 6.05
CA PHE A 67 -0.98 -12.44 5.24
C PHE A 67 -1.01 -13.28 3.95
N ASP A 68 -2.21 -13.53 3.42
CA ASP A 68 -2.32 -14.10 2.08
C ASP A 68 -1.94 -13.06 1.00
N GLN A 69 -1.89 -13.50 -0.25
CA GLN A 69 -1.49 -12.66 -1.39
C GLN A 69 -2.65 -11.84 -1.99
N SER A 70 -3.73 -11.63 -1.23
CA SER A 70 -4.87 -10.78 -1.62
C SER A 70 -4.43 -9.37 -2.00
N SER A 71 -5.11 -8.78 -2.98
CA SER A 71 -4.88 -7.39 -3.39
C SER A 71 -5.09 -6.40 -2.25
N ASN A 72 -5.97 -6.71 -1.29
CA ASN A 72 -6.18 -5.84 -0.12
C ASN A 72 -4.91 -5.76 0.76
N HIS A 73 -4.16 -6.84 0.92
CA HIS A 73 -2.95 -6.86 1.75
C HIS A 73 -1.75 -6.18 1.09
N LYS A 74 -1.83 -5.98 -0.23
CA LYS A 74 -0.83 -5.29 -1.05
C LYS A 74 -1.23 -3.87 -1.42
N ALA A 75 -2.34 -3.37 -0.88
CA ALA A 75 -2.76 -2.01 -1.14
C ALA A 75 -1.74 -1.05 -0.53
N TYR A 76 -1.29 -0.12 -1.34
CA TYR A 76 -0.41 0.97 -0.94
C TYR A 76 -1.18 2.05 -0.17
N PRO A 77 -0.52 2.83 0.70
CA PRO A 77 -1.13 4.01 1.29
C PRO A 77 -1.46 5.07 0.22
N GLU A 78 -2.34 6.00 0.55
CA GLU A 78 -2.84 7.01 -0.42
C GLU A 78 -1.75 7.95 -0.93
N ASP A 79 -0.70 8.16 -0.14
CA ASP A 79 0.46 9.00 -0.44
C ASP A 79 1.63 8.23 -1.07
N ALA A 80 1.48 6.92 -1.32
CA ALA A 80 2.53 6.11 -1.92
C ALA A 80 2.98 6.64 -3.29
N LEU A 81 4.28 6.53 -3.54
CA LEU A 81 4.88 6.95 -4.80
C LEU A 81 4.67 5.91 -5.90
N LEU A 82 3.50 5.97 -6.56
CA LEU A 82 3.10 5.03 -7.60
C LEU A 82 3.10 5.65 -8.98
N ALA A 83 4.00 5.21 -9.85
CA ALA A 83 4.14 5.72 -11.22
C ALA A 83 2.84 5.62 -12.03
N GLN A 84 2.03 4.58 -11.78
CA GLN A 84 0.73 4.38 -12.44
C GLN A 84 -0.27 5.52 -12.17
N ASN A 85 -0.18 6.13 -10.99
CA ASN A 85 -1.08 7.20 -10.55
C ASN A 85 -0.57 8.60 -10.95
N MET A 86 0.60 8.69 -11.56
CA MET A 86 1.25 9.95 -11.91
C MET A 86 0.99 10.36 -13.36
N ASN A 87 1.07 11.68 -13.59
CA ASN A 87 0.98 12.27 -14.91
C ASN A 87 2.29 12.06 -15.69
N LEU A 88 2.16 11.72 -16.98
CA LEU A 88 3.34 11.50 -17.83
C LEU A 88 4.07 12.83 -18.11
N CYS A 89 3.29 13.86 -18.42
CA CYS A 89 3.75 15.19 -18.76
C CYS A 89 3.51 16.16 -17.61
N ALA A 90 4.14 17.33 -17.68
CA ALA A 90 3.93 18.37 -16.70
C ALA A 90 2.46 18.86 -16.70
N ILE A 91 1.89 19.05 -15.52
CA ILE A 91 0.51 19.53 -15.35
C ILE A 91 0.49 20.65 -14.31
N GLU A 92 -0.38 21.63 -14.55
CA GLU A 92 -0.65 22.69 -13.56
C GLU A 92 -1.34 22.09 -12.35
N VAL A 93 -0.80 22.33 -11.16
CA VAL A 93 -1.42 21.91 -9.90
C VAL A 93 -2.47 22.93 -9.56
N LYS A 94 -3.74 22.52 -9.51
CA LYS A 94 -4.84 23.38 -9.05
C LYS A 94 -5.01 23.22 -7.55
N ASP A 95 -5.58 24.24 -6.90
CA ASP A 95 -5.86 24.21 -5.46
C ASP A 95 -6.81 23.05 -5.07
N SER A 96 -7.64 22.56 -6.00
CA SER A 96 -8.48 21.36 -5.81
C SER A 96 -7.72 20.04 -5.81
N ASP A 97 -6.45 20.04 -6.26
CA ASP A 97 -5.67 18.83 -6.43
C ASP A 97 -4.73 18.54 -5.24
N SER A 98 -4.68 19.42 -4.24
CA SER A 98 -3.96 19.16 -2.99
C SER A 98 -4.66 18.06 -2.19
N GLY A 99 -3.97 16.95 -1.93
CA GLY A 99 -4.46 15.84 -1.12
C GLY A 99 -4.93 14.61 -1.89
N GLN A 100 -4.98 14.67 -3.23
CA GLN A 100 -5.06 13.46 -4.04
C GLN A 100 -3.61 13.00 -4.25
N GLY A 101 -3.25 11.75 -3.94
CA GLY A 101 -1.93 11.14 -4.15
C GLY A 101 -1.38 11.15 -5.60
N LYS A 102 -1.88 12.06 -6.45
CA LYS A 102 -1.43 12.38 -7.81
C LYS A 102 -0.05 13.05 -7.85
N PHE A 103 0.43 13.57 -6.72
CA PHE A 103 1.66 14.37 -6.63
C PHE A 103 2.50 14.00 -5.41
N CYS A 104 2.95 12.75 -5.37
CA CYS A 104 3.75 12.15 -4.29
C CYS A 104 5.27 12.37 -4.42
N ASP A 105 5.71 13.16 -5.40
CA ASP A 105 7.13 13.52 -5.61
C ASP A 105 7.33 15.03 -5.37
N SER A 106 8.48 15.43 -4.80
CA SER A 106 8.87 16.83 -4.56
C SER A 106 9.19 17.61 -5.85
N SER A 107 9.04 16.95 -7.01
CA SER A 107 9.40 17.44 -8.33
C SER A 107 8.40 18.45 -8.92
N PHE A 108 8.39 19.67 -8.35
CA PHE A 108 7.58 20.79 -8.81
C PHE A 108 8.41 21.96 -9.32
N TYR A 109 7.83 22.79 -10.18
CA TYR A 109 8.41 24.08 -10.58
C TYR A 109 7.33 25.17 -10.70
N ASN A 110 7.73 26.43 -10.57
CA ASN A 110 6.84 27.58 -10.73
C ASN A 110 7.05 28.23 -12.11
N LYS A 111 5.96 28.54 -12.80
CA LYS A 111 5.97 29.29 -14.07
C LYS A 111 4.85 30.33 -14.04
N LYS A 112 5.20 31.61 -14.15
CA LYS A 112 4.25 32.74 -14.11
C LYS A 112 3.30 32.65 -12.89
N TYR A 113 3.86 32.47 -11.69
CA TYR A 113 3.14 32.36 -10.41
C TYR A 113 2.21 31.15 -10.26
N ARG A 114 2.26 30.19 -11.19
CA ARG A 114 1.51 28.92 -11.11
C ARG A 114 2.46 27.78 -10.82
N LYS A 115 2.02 26.84 -9.98
CA LYS A 115 2.77 25.64 -9.61
C LYS A 115 2.47 24.51 -10.60
N TYR A 116 3.52 23.87 -11.09
CA TYR A 116 3.42 22.72 -11.98
C TYR A 116 4.12 21.53 -11.36
N PHE A 117 3.50 20.36 -11.50
CA PHE A 117 4.19 19.08 -11.32
C PHE A 117 4.92 18.74 -12.61
N ILE A 118 6.16 18.23 -12.53
CA ILE A 118 7.02 18.06 -13.71
C ILE A 118 6.62 16.87 -14.60
N GLY A 119 5.91 15.88 -14.06
CA GLY A 119 5.54 14.65 -14.78
C GLY A 119 6.65 13.60 -14.81
N LEU A 120 6.30 12.35 -15.05
CA LEU A 120 7.25 11.23 -15.09
C LEU A 120 8.39 11.44 -16.10
N CYS A 121 8.09 11.95 -17.29
CA CYS A 121 9.13 12.22 -18.30
C CYS A 121 10.12 13.30 -17.83
N GLY A 122 9.64 14.29 -17.08
CA GLY A 122 10.49 15.31 -16.47
C GLY A 122 11.39 14.73 -15.38
N ILE A 123 10.84 13.84 -14.54
CA ILE A 123 11.60 13.14 -13.49
C ILE A 123 12.71 12.28 -14.12
N LEU A 124 12.40 11.51 -15.18
CA LEU A 124 13.41 10.71 -15.90
C LEU A 124 14.54 11.58 -16.47
N GLN A 125 14.21 12.76 -17.00
CA GLN A 125 15.21 13.70 -17.50
C GLN A 125 16.09 14.26 -16.39
N GLN A 126 15.52 14.64 -15.24
CA GLN A 126 16.28 15.12 -14.09
C GLN A 126 17.21 14.04 -13.54
N ARG A 127 16.77 12.78 -13.54
CA ARG A 127 17.57 11.63 -13.11
C ARG A 127 18.56 11.13 -14.16
N SER A 128 18.58 11.74 -15.35
CA SER A 128 19.40 11.33 -16.49
C SER A 128 19.18 9.86 -16.91
N ILE A 129 17.93 9.40 -16.87
CA ILE A 129 17.56 8.01 -17.19
C ILE A 129 17.04 7.95 -18.64
N TYR A 130 17.94 7.61 -19.56
CA TYR A 130 17.68 7.37 -20.98
C TYR A 130 18.84 6.55 -21.56
N ARG A 131 18.59 5.72 -22.58
CA ARG A 131 19.64 4.88 -23.21
C ARG A 131 20.54 5.68 -24.14
N ASN A 132 20.00 6.71 -24.78
CA ASN A 132 20.74 7.55 -25.71
C ASN A 132 20.11 8.95 -25.83
N GLU A 133 20.84 9.86 -26.48
CA GLU A 133 20.40 11.24 -26.64
C GLU A 133 19.12 11.36 -27.46
N ALA A 134 18.89 10.47 -28.44
CA ALA A 134 17.66 10.46 -29.22
C ALA A 134 16.43 10.13 -28.35
N GLU A 135 16.56 9.23 -27.39
CA GLU A 135 15.53 8.89 -26.40
C GLU A 135 15.31 10.06 -25.41
N ARG A 136 16.38 10.73 -24.98
CA ARG A 136 16.29 11.97 -24.18
C ARG A 136 15.47 13.05 -24.90
N TYR A 137 15.76 13.30 -26.18
CA TYR A 137 15.00 14.23 -27.02
C TYR A 137 13.54 13.77 -27.23
N SER A 138 13.32 12.46 -27.36
CA SER A 138 11.99 11.87 -27.53
C SER A 138 11.12 12.03 -26.27
N LEU A 139 11.69 11.83 -25.07
CA LEU A 139 11.01 12.12 -23.79
C LEU A 139 10.60 13.60 -23.71
N LYS A 140 11.47 14.52 -24.15
CA LYS A 140 11.18 15.96 -24.18
C LYS A 140 10.03 16.31 -25.12
N ARG A 141 9.92 15.59 -26.24
CA ARG A 141 8.83 15.75 -27.21
C ARG A 141 7.53 15.11 -26.75
N SER A 142 7.60 13.96 -26.08
CA SER A 142 6.44 13.29 -25.48
C SER A 142 5.76 14.14 -24.41
N CYS A 143 6.48 15.04 -23.75
CA CYS A 143 5.91 16.03 -22.84
C CYS A 143 5.02 17.08 -23.51
N ASN A 144 5.20 17.32 -24.83
CA ASN A 144 4.57 18.41 -25.57
C ASN A 144 3.46 17.95 -26.52
N ASN A 145 3.28 16.64 -26.72
CA ASN A 145 2.27 16.04 -27.59
C ASN A 145 1.38 15.06 -26.80
N VAL A 146 0.22 14.69 -27.36
CA VAL A 146 -0.59 13.57 -26.83
C VAL A 146 0.30 12.33 -26.84
N ALA A 147 0.65 11.85 -25.65
CA ALA A 147 1.47 10.66 -25.49
C ALA A 147 0.77 9.45 -26.10
N THR A 148 1.49 8.65 -26.89
CA THR A 148 0.98 7.36 -27.33
C THR A 148 0.94 6.40 -26.14
N ALA A 149 -0.02 5.47 -26.11
CA ALA A 149 -0.16 4.49 -25.03
C ALA A 149 1.16 3.73 -24.74
N ASP A 150 1.92 3.41 -25.79
CA ASP A 150 3.21 2.71 -25.71
C ASP A 150 4.28 3.53 -24.95
N SER A 151 4.34 4.85 -25.18
CA SER A 151 5.29 5.74 -24.49
C SER A 151 4.99 5.86 -22.99
N ARG A 152 3.70 5.81 -22.61
CA ARG A 152 3.27 5.82 -21.21
C ARG A 152 3.68 4.53 -20.50
N SER A 153 3.40 3.38 -21.11
CA SER A 153 3.71 2.07 -20.53
C SER A 153 5.21 1.91 -20.25
N TYR A 154 6.06 2.26 -21.23
CA TYR A 154 7.51 2.20 -21.06
C TYR A 154 8.03 3.11 -19.94
N THR A 155 7.52 4.34 -19.89
CA THR A 155 7.93 5.33 -18.86
C THR A 155 7.56 4.85 -17.46
N ILE A 156 6.33 4.35 -17.27
CA ILE A 156 5.88 3.76 -16.00
C ILE A 156 6.79 2.60 -15.60
N HIS A 157 7.11 1.71 -16.54
CA HIS A 157 7.91 0.52 -16.25
C HIS A 157 9.36 0.83 -15.81
N ILE A 158 9.97 1.89 -16.36
CA ILE A 158 11.28 2.37 -15.89
C ILE A 158 11.15 2.98 -14.50
N MET A 159 10.11 3.78 -14.28
CA MET A 159 9.88 4.47 -13.01
C MET A 159 9.61 3.48 -11.88
N GLU A 160 8.82 2.43 -12.11
CA GLU A 160 8.57 1.35 -11.14
C GLU A 160 9.84 0.63 -10.67
N ARG A 161 10.92 0.67 -11.46
CA ARG A 161 12.23 0.09 -11.08
C ARG A 161 13.14 1.04 -10.34
N GLN A 162 12.79 2.32 -10.26
CA GLN A 162 13.57 3.27 -9.50
C GLN A 162 13.50 2.92 -8.01
N PRO A 163 14.60 3.02 -7.23
CA PRO A 163 14.62 2.55 -5.85
C PRO A 163 13.54 3.13 -4.95
N ASP A 164 13.17 4.38 -5.14
CA ASP A 164 12.12 5.07 -4.39
C ASP A 164 10.70 4.59 -4.73
N PHE A 165 10.47 4.06 -5.94
CA PHE A 165 9.20 3.45 -6.35
C PHE A 165 9.17 1.96 -6.01
N ALA A 166 10.26 1.25 -6.30
CA ALA A 166 10.37 -0.21 -6.13
C ALA A 166 10.32 -0.63 -4.66
N ASN A 167 10.81 0.22 -3.76
CA ASN A 167 10.83 -0.03 -2.32
C ASN A 167 9.63 0.59 -1.58
N GLN A 168 8.61 1.09 -2.30
CA GLN A 168 7.35 1.49 -1.66
C GLN A 168 6.74 0.25 -1.00
N LYS A 169 6.28 0.42 0.25
CA LYS A 169 5.71 -0.67 1.05
C LYS A 169 4.19 -0.62 1.01
N SER A 170 3.54 -1.75 1.23
CA SER A 170 2.08 -1.74 1.39
C SER A 170 1.69 -1.04 2.69
N ALA A 171 0.46 -0.55 2.78
CA ALA A 171 -0.01 0.14 3.99
C ALA A 171 0.05 -0.76 5.23
N LEU A 172 -0.21 -2.07 5.08
CA LEU A 172 -0.10 -3.01 6.20
C LEU A 172 1.37 -3.26 6.59
N GLU A 173 2.25 -3.35 5.60
CA GLU A 173 3.69 -3.53 5.84
C GLU A 173 4.26 -2.34 6.61
N GLU A 174 3.92 -1.11 6.23
CA GLU A 174 4.33 0.09 6.96
C GLU A 174 3.85 0.09 8.42
N ILE A 175 2.60 -0.29 8.68
CA ILE A 175 2.04 -0.35 10.04
C ILE A 175 2.75 -1.41 10.88
N VAL A 176 2.95 -2.60 10.34
CA VAL A 176 3.56 -3.73 11.05
C VAL A 176 5.03 -3.46 11.33
N GLU A 177 5.80 -3.08 10.31
CA GLU A 177 7.24 -2.84 10.47
C GLU A 177 7.53 -1.55 11.22
N GLY A 178 6.71 -0.50 11.04
CA GLY A 178 6.77 0.74 11.81
C GLY A 178 6.53 0.53 13.30
N SER A 179 5.86 -0.56 13.67
CA SER A 179 5.65 -0.99 15.06
C SER A 179 6.74 -1.92 15.60
N GLY A 180 7.81 -2.17 14.82
CA GLY A 180 8.91 -3.06 15.21
C GLY A 180 8.63 -4.55 15.04
N HIS A 181 7.58 -4.91 14.30
CA HIS A 181 7.24 -6.31 13.98
C HIS A 181 7.65 -6.65 12.54
N LYS A 182 7.47 -7.91 12.13
CA LYS A 182 7.81 -8.38 10.79
C LYS A 182 6.55 -8.62 9.98
N PHE A 183 6.54 -8.15 8.73
CA PHE A 183 5.48 -8.41 7.77
C PHE A 183 5.92 -9.48 6.78
N GLU A 184 5.11 -10.51 6.59
CA GLU A 184 5.36 -11.55 5.59
C GLU A 184 4.09 -11.93 4.82
N LEU A 185 4.27 -12.29 3.56
CA LEU A 185 3.20 -12.82 2.71
C LEU A 185 3.41 -14.32 2.48
N TYR A 186 2.35 -15.10 2.60
CA TYR A 186 2.36 -16.50 2.20
C TYR A 186 2.72 -16.64 0.71
N PRO A 187 3.30 -17.78 0.28
CA PRO A 187 3.42 -18.09 -1.13
C PRO A 187 2.07 -17.99 -1.83
N LYS A 188 2.06 -17.42 -3.05
CA LYS A 188 0.84 -17.28 -3.87
C LYS A 188 0.11 -18.60 -4.06
N TYR A 189 0.87 -19.68 -4.16
CA TYR A 189 0.36 -21.04 -4.20
C TYR A 189 0.86 -21.75 -2.96
N HIS A 190 -0.07 -22.15 -2.10
CA HIS A 190 0.18 -22.99 -0.95
C HIS A 190 -0.89 -24.08 -0.90
N CYS A 191 -0.57 -25.23 -0.34
CA CYS A 191 -1.56 -26.28 -0.17
C CYS A 191 -2.64 -25.84 0.82
N GLU A 192 -3.88 -26.32 0.64
CA GLU A 192 -5.02 -26.03 1.53
C GLU A 192 -4.77 -26.50 2.99
N CYS A 193 -3.75 -27.33 3.20
CA CYS A 193 -3.33 -27.76 4.53
C CYS A 193 -2.49 -26.73 5.29
N ASN A 194 -2.20 -25.56 4.69
CA ASN A 194 -1.52 -24.46 5.35
C ASN A 194 -2.29 -23.97 6.58
N TRP A 195 -1.58 -23.37 7.52
CA TRP A 195 -2.15 -22.98 8.81
C TRP A 195 -3.28 -21.94 8.67
N ILE A 196 -3.14 -20.98 7.74
CA ILE A 196 -4.15 -19.94 7.51
C ILE A 196 -5.56 -20.51 7.21
N GLU A 197 -5.66 -21.53 6.36
CA GLU A 197 -6.93 -22.16 6.01
C GLU A 197 -7.55 -22.92 7.20
N ARG A 198 -6.70 -23.59 8.01
CA ARG A 198 -7.15 -24.26 9.24
C ARG A 198 -7.71 -23.25 10.25
N TYR A 199 -7.03 -22.12 10.42
CA TYR A 199 -7.48 -21.05 11.28
C TYR A 199 -8.78 -20.41 10.77
N TRP A 200 -8.89 -20.15 9.47
CA TRP A 200 -10.13 -19.67 8.86
C TRP A 200 -11.30 -20.64 9.06
N GLY A 201 -11.06 -21.94 8.89
CA GLY A 201 -12.05 -22.98 9.15
C GLY A 201 -12.52 -23.00 10.62
N ALA A 202 -11.60 -22.82 11.57
CA ALA A 202 -11.92 -22.76 12.99
C ALA A 202 -12.70 -21.47 13.34
N ALA A 203 -12.23 -20.31 12.89
CA ALA A 203 -12.87 -19.02 13.16
C ALA A 203 -14.32 -18.97 12.65
N LYS A 204 -14.61 -19.58 11.49
CA LYS A 204 -15.97 -19.67 10.92
C LYS A 204 -16.91 -20.59 11.71
N LYS A 205 -16.41 -21.52 12.51
CA LYS A 205 -17.25 -22.39 13.35
C LYS A 205 -17.69 -21.71 14.65
N GLU A 206 -16.91 -20.74 15.11
CA GLU A 206 -17.19 -19.97 16.34
C GLU A 206 -17.90 -18.64 16.07
N ALA A 207 -18.48 -18.52 14.88
CA ALA A 207 -19.06 -17.33 14.27
C ALA A 207 -20.58 -17.41 14.27
#